data_AF-A0A814CRV4-F1
#
_entry.id   AF-A0A814CRV4-F1
#
_cell.length_a   1.000
_cell.length_b   1.000
_cell.length_c   1.000
_cell.angle_alpha   90.00
_cell.angle_beta   90.00
_cell.angle_gamma   90.00
#
_symmetry.space_group_name_H-M   'P 1'
#
loop_
_entity.id
_entity.type
_entity.pdbx_description
1 polymer ?
#
loop_
_entity_poly.entity_id
_entity_poly.type
_entity_poly.pdbx_seq_one_letter_code
_entity_poly.pdbx_strand_id
1 'polypeptide(L)'
;MHYEFQLNLYSNPTSALKSKLQLYLVHKFKLIKQSLEDLTLFIESLLNLIQENSNLDLEFTEFDSSQVKNELLISFYSTCLTEIYTSVNKLDISSNHYIASQLVKLINSTNYYDSFSITYDFCTAKSNEIYFYLMKNFISNHSIKNLLIERFESRNKNSNFLEETCIQKLCNLPDKFLSIIEPKISFKNKKVYSSYFLPNNYYLILTTDLYMCLKTLNEKLLNNLEGIQFLSTVYGKISFNGYSEILFDKLIKNLLILCYNNEIWKAFSRKFFEFMPYKYLEASLLSLIRKLSR
;
A
#
# COMPACT_ATOMS: atom_id res chain seq x y z
N MET A 1 23.05 -16.65 -4.32
CA MET A 1 23.07 -16.16 -2.93
C MET A 1 22.02 -16.91 -2.16
N HIS A 2 22.45 -17.83 -1.30
CA HIS A 2 21.60 -18.56 -0.36
C HIS A 2 21.34 -17.65 0.85
N TYR A 3 20.07 -17.36 1.16
CA TYR A 3 19.72 -16.75 2.44
C TYR A 3 19.54 -17.87 3.47
N GLU A 4 20.50 -17.98 4.40
CA GLU A 4 20.40 -18.83 5.57
C GLU A 4 19.53 -18.15 6.63
N PHE A 5 18.36 -18.72 6.87
CA PHE A 5 17.49 -18.39 7.98
C PHE A 5 18.10 -18.98 9.27
N GLN A 6 18.84 -18.18 10.03
CA GLN A 6 19.49 -18.62 11.27
C GLN A 6 18.46 -18.95 12.37
N LEU A 7 18.66 -20.10 13.02
CA LEU A 7 17.85 -20.64 14.12
C LEU A 7 18.42 -20.14 15.46
N ASN A 8 17.62 -19.43 16.25
CA ASN A 8 17.88 -19.21 17.68
C ASN A 8 16.75 -19.84 18.48
N LEU A 9 17.05 -20.98 19.11
CA LEU A 9 16.13 -21.75 19.94
C LEU A 9 16.38 -21.42 21.41
N TYR A 10 15.54 -20.56 22.00
CA TYR A 10 15.41 -20.45 23.46
C TYR A 10 13.95 -20.26 23.86
N SER A 11 13.51 -21.05 24.83
CA SER A 11 12.15 -21.35 25.28
C SER A 11 11.30 -20.13 25.68
N ASN A 12 10.36 -19.78 24.81
CA ASN A 12 9.16 -18.98 25.01
C ASN A 12 8.10 -19.54 24.02
N PRO A 13 6.81 -19.73 24.34
CA PRO A 13 5.82 -20.25 23.38
C PRO A 13 5.83 -19.52 22.02
N THR A 14 6.11 -18.21 22.02
CA THR A 14 6.33 -17.40 20.81
C THR A 14 7.58 -17.82 20.01
N SER A 15 8.69 -18.17 20.69
CA SER A 15 9.91 -18.67 20.03
C SER A 15 9.71 -20.02 19.35
N ALA A 16 8.88 -20.89 19.94
CA ALA A 16 8.58 -22.21 19.40
C ALA A 16 7.68 -22.10 18.17
N LEU A 17 6.61 -21.30 18.25
CA LEU A 17 5.75 -20.96 17.12
C LEU A 17 6.57 -20.35 15.97
N LYS A 18 7.40 -19.35 16.27
CA LYS A 18 8.26 -18.70 15.29
C LYS A 18 9.18 -19.68 14.57
N SER A 19 9.82 -20.58 15.32
CA SER A 19 10.71 -21.61 14.75
C SER A 19 9.96 -22.60 13.86
N LYS A 20 8.77 -23.06 14.28
CA LYS A 20 7.91 -23.95 13.49
C LYS A 20 7.43 -23.27 12.21
N LEU A 21 6.94 -22.04 12.30
CA LEU A 21 6.47 -21.26 11.15
C LEU A 21 7.62 -20.99 10.16
N GLN A 22 8.81 -20.68 10.65
CA GLN A 22 10.00 -20.51 9.82
C GLN A 22 10.36 -21.80 9.07
N LEU A 23 10.39 -22.96 9.75
CA LEU A 23 10.66 -24.24 9.11
C LEU A 23 9.61 -24.59 8.04
N TYR A 24 8.34 -24.37 8.36
CA TYR A 24 7.23 -24.55 7.41
C TYR A 24 7.42 -23.72 6.15
N LEU A 25 7.65 -22.41 6.30
CA LEU A 25 7.85 -21.50 5.17
C LEU A 25 9.06 -21.89 4.34
N VAL A 26 10.20 -22.19 4.96
CA VAL A 26 11.41 -22.65 4.26
C VAL A 26 11.14 -23.94 3.49
N HIS A 27 10.43 -24.90 4.09
CA HIS A 27 10.09 -26.15 3.43
C HIS A 27 9.15 -25.92 2.25
N LYS A 28 8.06 -25.18 2.44
CA LYS A 28 7.11 -24.85 1.35
C LYS A 28 7.79 -24.07 0.22
N PHE A 29 8.65 -23.10 0.52
CA PHE A 29 9.42 -22.38 -0.50
C PHE A 29 10.38 -23.29 -1.27
N LYS A 30 11.07 -24.23 -0.61
CA LYS A 30 11.91 -25.23 -1.29
C LYS A 30 11.12 -26.13 -2.24
N LEU A 31 9.84 -26.35 -1.94
CA LEU A 31 8.93 -27.12 -2.78
C LEU A 31 8.41 -26.33 -3.99
N ILE A 32 8.52 -25.00 -4.02
CA ILE A 32 8.23 -24.19 -5.22
C ILE A 32 9.31 -24.46 -6.26
N LYS A 33 9.24 -25.64 -6.90
CA LYS A 33 10.19 -26.15 -7.90
C LYS A 33 9.79 -25.69 -9.29
N GLN A 34 9.53 -24.39 -9.42
CA GLN A 34 9.36 -23.73 -10.71
C GLN A 34 8.07 -24.09 -11.47
N SER A 35 6.99 -24.45 -10.77
CA SER A 35 5.66 -24.56 -11.40
C SER A 35 4.72 -23.45 -10.90
N LEU A 36 3.78 -23.08 -11.77
CA LEU A 36 2.69 -22.15 -11.47
C LEU A 36 1.73 -22.71 -10.40
N GLU A 37 1.53 -24.04 -10.42
CA GLU A 37 0.64 -24.75 -9.51
C GLU A 37 1.18 -24.74 -8.08
N ASP A 38 2.48 -25.01 -7.90
CA ASP A 38 3.12 -24.96 -6.58
C ASP A 38 3.06 -23.57 -5.97
N LEU A 39 3.29 -22.54 -6.80
CA LEU A 39 3.23 -21.15 -6.36
C LEU A 39 1.80 -20.76 -5.94
N THR A 40 0.80 -21.25 -6.68
CA THR A 40 -0.61 -21.05 -6.37
C THR A 40 -0.97 -21.67 -5.03
N LEU A 41 -0.66 -22.97 -4.86
CA LEU A 41 -0.94 -23.71 -3.62
C LEU A 41 -0.25 -23.07 -2.41
N PHE A 42 0.96 -22.53 -2.61
CA PHE A 42 1.65 -21.79 -1.57
C PHE A 42 0.94 -20.49 -1.18
N ILE A 43 0.50 -19.68 -2.16
CA ILE A 43 -0.25 -18.44 -1.88
C ILE A 43 -1.58 -18.77 -1.18
N GLU A 44 -2.29 -19.81 -1.60
CA GLU A 44 -3.53 -20.25 -0.94
C GLU A 44 -3.30 -20.72 0.50
N SER A 45 -2.23 -21.47 0.75
CA SER A 45 -1.82 -21.86 2.10
C SER A 45 -1.56 -20.63 2.99
N LEU A 46 -0.85 -19.61 2.48
CA LEU A 46 -0.64 -18.37 3.21
C LEU A 46 -1.94 -17.62 3.48
N LEU A 47 -2.83 -17.54 2.50
CA LEU A 47 -4.14 -16.91 2.67
C LEU A 47 -4.96 -17.59 3.75
N ASN A 48 -4.95 -18.93 3.80
CA ASN A 48 -5.65 -19.69 4.84
C ASN A 48 -5.07 -19.41 6.24
N LEU A 49 -3.74 -19.31 6.36
CA LEU A 49 -3.08 -18.93 7.61
C LEU A 49 -3.46 -17.52 8.08
N ILE A 50 -3.77 -16.60 7.15
CA ILE A 50 -4.11 -15.20 7.46
C ILE A 50 -5.60 -15.00 7.75
N GLN A 51 -6.49 -15.71 7.05
CA GLN A 51 -7.94 -15.41 7.00
C GLN A 51 -8.78 -16.06 8.10
N GLU A 52 -8.18 -16.72 9.10
CA GLU A 52 -8.91 -17.37 10.22
C GLU A 52 -9.97 -18.41 9.76
N ASN A 53 -9.90 -18.85 8.50
CA ASN A 53 -10.80 -19.86 7.97
C ASN A 53 -10.30 -21.24 8.43
N SER A 54 -10.99 -21.75 9.44
CA SER A 54 -10.85 -23.05 10.09
C SER A 54 -10.35 -24.16 9.16
N ASN A 55 -9.03 -24.36 9.18
CA ASN A 55 -8.27 -25.61 9.14
C ASN A 55 -6.81 -25.16 9.10
N LEU A 56 -6.30 -24.69 10.25
CA LEU A 56 -4.85 -24.58 10.41
C LEU A 56 -4.26 -25.93 10.02
N ASP A 57 -3.17 -25.92 9.25
CA ASP A 57 -2.41 -27.12 8.93
C ASP A 57 -2.22 -27.92 10.22
N LEU A 58 -2.33 -29.26 10.18
CA LEU A 58 -2.25 -30.11 11.38
C LEU A 58 -1.04 -29.75 12.27
N GLU A 59 0.03 -29.26 11.64
CA GLU A 59 1.27 -28.78 12.26
C GLU A 59 1.13 -27.58 13.22
N PHE A 60 0.08 -26.74 13.08
CA PHE A 60 -0.13 -25.54 13.89
C PHE A 60 -1.35 -25.63 14.82
N THR A 61 -2.00 -26.79 14.90
CA THR A 61 -3.23 -27.01 15.71
C THR A 61 -3.03 -26.79 17.22
N GLU A 62 -1.79 -26.84 17.69
CA GLU A 62 -1.39 -26.58 19.07
C GLU A 62 -1.27 -25.08 19.41
N PHE A 63 -1.31 -24.18 18.43
CA PHE A 63 -1.26 -22.73 18.60
C PHE A 63 -2.61 -22.09 18.25
N ASP A 64 -2.94 -20.99 18.91
CA ASP A 64 -4.09 -20.19 18.51
C ASP A 64 -3.84 -19.56 17.14
N SER A 65 -4.84 -19.68 16.25
CA SER A 65 -4.91 -19.01 14.95
C SER A 65 -4.53 -17.53 15.00
N SER A 66 -4.94 -16.80 16.05
CA SER A 66 -4.61 -15.38 16.21
C SER A 66 -3.10 -15.17 16.43
N GLN A 67 -2.43 -16.09 17.14
CA GLN A 67 -1.00 -16.04 17.40
C GLN A 67 -0.21 -16.39 16.14
N VAL A 68 -0.60 -17.43 15.41
CA VAL A 68 0.03 -17.82 14.13
C VAL A 68 -0.03 -16.66 13.14
N LYS A 69 -1.21 -16.06 12.97
CA LYS A 69 -1.43 -14.88 12.12
C LYS A 69 -0.56 -13.71 12.53
N ASN A 70 -0.55 -13.34 13.82
CA ASN A 70 0.24 -12.22 14.30
C ASN A 70 1.74 -12.45 14.08
N GLU A 71 2.25 -13.65 14.37
CA GLU A 71 3.66 -13.97 14.16
C GLU A 71 4.04 -13.94 12.66
N LEU A 72 3.18 -14.46 11.78
CA LEU A 72 3.36 -14.39 10.33
C LEU A 72 3.44 -12.93 9.84
N LEU A 73 2.49 -12.10 10.27
CA LEU A 73 2.40 -10.69 9.87
C LEU A 73 3.56 -9.85 10.39
N ILE A 74 4.05 -10.12 11.60
CA ILE A 74 5.13 -9.34 12.23
C ILE A 74 6.50 -9.76 11.72
N SER A 75 6.77 -11.07 11.61
CA SER A 75 8.12 -11.58 11.43
C SER A 75 8.46 -11.94 9.97
N PHE A 76 7.49 -12.33 9.15
CA PHE A 76 7.80 -13.04 7.90
C PHE A 76 7.08 -12.54 6.64
N TYR A 77 6.02 -11.75 6.78
CA TYR A 77 5.19 -11.33 5.64
C TYR A 77 5.99 -10.69 4.50
N SER A 78 6.81 -9.68 4.83
CA SER A 78 7.61 -8.94 3.85
C SER A 78 8.58 -9.85 3.08
N THR A 79 9.21 -10.79 3.78
CA THR A 79 10.09 -11.80 3.18
C THR A 79 9.31 -12.74 2.29
N CYS A 80 8.15 -13.23 2.73
CA CYS A 80 7.32 -14.12 1.93
C CYS A 80 6.86 -13.45 0.63
N LEU A 81 6.37 -12.21 0.72
CA LEU A 81 5.94 -11.46 -0.45
C LEU A 81 7.10 -11.21 -1.45
N THR A 82 8.29 -10.89 -0.92
CA THR A 82 9.51 -10.70 -1.73
C THR A 82 9.91 -11.97 -2.47
N GLU A 83 9.88 -13.13 -1.81
CA GLU A 83 10.19 -14.42 -2.42
C GLU A 83 9.14 -14.85 -3.45
N ILE A 84 7.86 -14.60 -3.16
CA ILE A 84 6.77 -14.83 -4.12
C ILE A 84 7.00 -13.98 -5.38
N TYR A 85 7.26 -12.68 -5.26
CA TYR A 85 7.51 -11.82 -6.42
C TYR A 85 8.77 -12.22 -7.17
N THR A 86 9.81 -12.66 -6.48
CA THR A 86 11.03 -13.18 -7.12
C THR A 86 10.72 -14.44 -7.92
N SER A 87 9.88 -15.32 -7.39
CA SER A 87 9.44 -16.56 -8.06
C SER A 87 8.55 -16.25 -9.27
N VAL A 88 7.59 -15.34 -9.12
CA VAL A 88 6.74 -14.85 -10.22
C VAL A 88 7.59 -14.34 -11.39
N ASN A 89 8.62 -13.55 -11.09
CA ASN A 89 9.51 -13.01 -12.11
C ASN A 89 10.39 -14.08 -12.76
N LYS A 90 10.88 -15.07 -12.00
CA LYS A 90 11.67 -16.19 -12.54
C LYS A 90 10.87 -17.08 -13.48
N LEU A 91 9.58 -17.24 -13.20
CA LEU A 91 8.68 -18.09 -13.97
C LEU A 91 8.09 -17.41 -15.21
N ASP A 92 8.46 -16.15 -15.46
CA ASP A 92 7.96 -15.32 -16.55
C ASP A 92 6.42 -15.38 -16.70
N ILE A 93 5.73 -15.33 -15.56
CA ILE A 93 4.27 -15.36 -15.49
C ILE A 93 3.76 -13.98 -15.93
N SER A 94 3.85 -13.71 -17.22
CA SER A 94 3.56 -12.40 -17.82
C SER A 94 2.06 -12.08 -17.86
N SER A 95 1.17 -13.08 -17.74
CA SER A 95 -0.26 -12.87 -18.01
C SER A 95 -1.23 -13.66 -17.13
N ASN A 96 -0.79 -14.34 -16.07
CA ASN A 96 -1.71 -15.18 -15.32
C ASN A 96 -2.56 -14.35 -14.35
N HIS A 97 -3.72 -13.91 -14.83
CA HIS A 97 -4.74 -13.17 -14.09
C HIS A 97 -5.09 -13.83 -12.75
N TYR A 98 -5.02 -15.16 -12.69
CA TYR A 98 -5.34 -15.89 -11.48
C TYR A 98 -4.30 -15.66 -10.37
N ILE A 99 -3.00 -15.76 -10.65
CA ILE A 99 -1.95 -15.45 -9.65
C ILE A 99 -2.01 -13.98 -9.24
N ALA A 100 -2.20 -13.07 -10.19
CA ALA A 100 -2.39 -11.66 -9.88
C ALA A 100 -3.59 -11.45 -8.92
N SER A 101 -4.69 -12.19 -9.10
CA SER A 101 -5.84 -12.13 -8.21
C SER A 101 -5.55 -12.67 -6.80
N GLN A 102 -4.80 -13.78 -6.69
CA GLN A 102 -4.43 -14.36 -5.39
C GLN A 102 -3.44 -13.47 -4.64
N LEU A 103 -2.48 -12.87 -5.35
CA LEU A 103 -1.57 -11.87 -4.79
C LEU A 103 -2.33 -10.64 -4.27
N VAL A 104 -3.36 -10.17 -4.99
CA VAL A 104 -4.20 -9.06 -4.51
C VAL A 104 -4.95 -9.44 -3.24
N LYS A 105 -5.50 -10.65 -3.15
CA LYS A 105 -6.11 -11.14 -1.91
C LYS A 105 -5.09 -11.17 -0.78
N LEU A 106 -3.86 -11.62 -1.05
CA LEU A 106 -2.79 -11.69 -0.07
C LEU A 106 -2.44 -10.30 0.44
N ILE A 107 -2.20 -9.35 -0.46
CA ILE A 107 -1.93 -7.94 -0.16
C ILE A 107 -3.05 -7.31 0.67
N ASN A 108 -4.32 -7.57 0.31
CA ASN A 108 -5.47 -7.00 1.02
C ASN A 108 -5.69 -7.61 2.42
N SER A 109 -5.09 -8.77 2.70
CA SER A 109 -5.26 -9.48 3.97
C SER A 109 -4.19 -9.09 5.01
N THR A 110 -3.28 -8.17 4.67
CA THR A 110 -2.06 -7.88 5.44
C THR A 110 -1.77 -6.39 5.56
N ASN A 111 -0.64 -6.01 6.18
CA ASN A 111 -0.18 -4.63 6.30
C ASN A 111 -0.07 -3.95 4.92
N TYR A 112 -0.87 -2.90 4.69
CA TYR A 112 -0.96 -2.24 3.39
C TYR A 112 0.32 -1.47 3.04
N TYR A 113 1.03 -0.94 4.04
CA TYR A 113 2.28 -0.21 3.82
C TYR A 113 3.38 -1.13 3.29
N ASP A 114 3.66 -2.25 3.96
CA ASP A 114 4.71 -3.18 3.56
C ASP A 114 4.39 -3.79 2.18
N SER A 115 3.13 -4.17 2.01
CA SER A 115 2.62 -4.70 0.74
C SER A 115 2.82 -3.70 -0.40
N PHE A 116 2.46 -2.43 -0.20
CA PHE A 116 2.64 -1.37 -1.20
C PHE A 116 4.12 -1.12 -1.48
N SER A 117 4.94 -1.00 -0.44
CA SER A 117 6.36 -0.69 -0.53
C SER A 117 7.10 -1.75 -1.35
N ILE A 118 6.89 -3.02 -1.04
CA ILE A 118 7.47 -4.17 -1.74
C ILE A 118 6.94 -4.23 -3.17
N THR A 119 5.62 -4.10 -3.36
CA THR A 119 5.02 -4.13 -4.71
C THR A 119 5.59 -3.02 -5.58
N TYR A 120 5.70 -1.80 -5.06
CA TYR A 120 6.31 -0.67 -5.76
C TYR A 120 7.78 -0.93 -6.14
N ASP A 121 8.58 -1.44 -5.21
CA ASP A 121 10.00 -1.70 -5.47
C ASP A 121 10.17 -2.79 -6.54
N PHE A 122 9.34 -3.84 -6.50
CA PHE A 122 9.30 -4.83 -7.57
C PHE A 122 8.79 -4.27 -8.89
N CYS A 123 7.73 -3.45 -8.90
CA CYS A 123 7.24 -2.80 -10.12
C CYS A 123 8.32 -1.95 -10.80
N THR A 124 9.09 -1.21 -9.99
CA THR A 124 10.13 -0.30 -10.49
C THR A 124 11.43 -1.02 -10.86
N ALA A 125 11.77 -2.12 -10.19
CA ALA A 125 12.95 -2.92 -10.52
C ALA A 125 12.70 -3.93 -11.65
N LYS A 126 11.49 -4.48 -11.72
CA LYS A 126 11.08 -5.57 -12.61
C LYS A 126 9.89 -5.11 -13.42
N SER A 127 10.16 -4.86 -14.70
CA SER A 127 9.22 -4.28 -15.64
C SER A 127 8.36 -5.38 -16.30
N ASN A 128 7.51 -6.04 -15.53
CA ASN A 128 6.62 -7.11 -16.01
C ASN A 128 5.15 -6.67 -15.91
N GLU A 129 4.32 -7.10 -16.87
CA GLU A 129 2.92 -6.72 -17.00
C GLU A 129 2.05 -7.20 -15.82
N ILE A 130 2.43 -8.29 -15.15
CA ILE A 130 1.75 -8.74 -13.92
C ILE A 130 1.78 -7.67 -12.81
N TYR A 131 2.88 -6.94 -12.68
CA TYR A 131 3.03 -5.89 -11.67
C TYR A 131 2.14 -4.68 -11.96
N PHE A 132 1.87 -4.40 -13.24
CA PHE A 132 0.86 -3.43 -13.64
C PHE A 132 -0.52 -3.81 -13.09
N TYR A 133 -0.93 -5.08 -13.21
CA TYR A 133 -2.22 -5.53 -12.67
C TYR A 133 -2.28 -5.47 -11.15
N LEU A 134 -1.19 -5.81 -10.46
CA LEU A 134 -1.13 -5.71 -9.00
C LEU A 134 -1.31 -4.26 -8.54
N MET A 135 -0.56 -3.33 -9.12
CA MET A 135 -0.68 -1.92 -8.74
C MET A 135 -2.02 -1.31 -9.19
N LYS A 136 -2.55 -1.73 -10.35
CA LYS A 136 -3.87 -1.33 -10.82
C LYS A 136 -4.93 -1.74 -9.80
N ASN A 137 -4.86 -2.97 -9.31
CA ASN A 137 -5.80 -3.47 -8.29
C ASN A 137 -5.63 -2.75 -6.95
N PHE A 138 -4.39 -2.40 -6.58
CA PHE A 138 -4.12 -1.58 -5.39
C PHE A 138 -4.80 -0.20 -5.50
N ILE A 139 -4.68 0.46 -6.66
CA ILE A 139 -5.30 1.76 -6.93
C ILE A 139 -6.83 1.63 -7.03
N SER A 140 -7.34 0.64 -7.79
CA SER A 140 -8.77 0.51 -8.05
C SER A 140 -9.59 0.12 -6.83
N ASN A 141 -9.00 -0.60 -5.88
CA ASN A 141 -9.67 -0.99 -4.64
C ASN A 141 -9.61 0.10 -3.56
N HIS A 142 -9.13 1.31 -3.90
CA HIS A 142 -8.89 2.38 -2.94
C HIS A 142 -7.97 1.90 -1.79
N SER A 143 -7.05 0.98 -2.07
CA SER A 143 -6.12 0.46 -1.06
C SER A 143 -5.13 1.53 -0.61
N ILE A 144 -4.95 2.61 -1.38
CA ILE A 144 -4.22 3.79 -0.94
C ILE A 144 -4.93 4.44 0.25
N LYS A 145 -6.26 4.55 0.25
CA LYS A 145 -7.01 5.03 1.43
C LYS A 145 -6.69 4.18 2.66
N ASN A 146 -6.70 2.85 2.52
CA ASN A 146 -6.40 1.94 3.63
C ASN A 146 -4.96 2.08 4.11
N LEU A 147 -4.00 2.23 3.18
CA LEU A 147 -2.60 2.54 3.49
C LEU A 147 -2.46 3.84 4.28
N LEU A 148 -3.17 4.89 3.86
CA LEU A 148 -3.16 6.18 4.56
C LEU A 148 -3.80 6.05 5.96
N ILE A 149 -4.89 5.27 6.08
CA ILE A 149 -5.58 5.01 7.36
C ILE A 149 -4.72 4.22 8.33
N GLU A 150 -4.19 3.09 7.89
CA GLU A 150 -3.35 2.22 8.71
C GLU A 150 -2.15 3.01 9.27
N ARG A 151 -1.59 3.92 8.47
CA ARG A 151 -0.46 4.74 8.91
C ARG A 151 -0.80 5.59 10.14
N PHE A 152 -1.96 6.23 10.17
CA PHE A 152 -2.35 7.07 11.31
C PHE A 152 -2.99 6.30 12.46
N GLU A 153 -3.48 5.08 12.23
CA GLU A 153 -3.94 4.16 13.30
C GLU A 153 -2.76 3.46 13.99
N SER A 154 -1.68 3.20 13.26
CA SER A 154 -0.44 2.64 13.79
C SER A 154 0.27 3.64 14.72
N ARG A 155 0.15 3.44 16.03
CA ARG A 155 0.73 4.31 17.10
C ARG A 155 2.27 4.32 17.16
N ASN A 156 2.97 3.77 16.17
CA ASN A 156 4.43 3.68 16.20
C ASN A 156 5.06 5.01 15.76
N LYS A 157 5.60 5.71 16.76
CA LYS A 157 6.26 7.03 16.69
C LYS A 157 7.63 7.05 15.99
N ASN A 158 8.12 5.92 15.48
CA ASN A 158 9.53 5.75 15.09
C ASN A 158 9.82 5.85 13.59
N SER A 159 8.99 6.49 12.76
CA SER A 159 9.17 6.34 11.31
C SER A 159 8.85 7.54 10.41
N ASN A 160 9.24 8.76 10.81
CA ASN A 160 9.25 9.91 9.90
C ASN A 160 9.97 9.60 8.55
N PHE A 161 11.02 8.77 8.58
CA PHE A 161 11.72 8.32 7.37
C PHE A 161 10.87 7.38 6.48
N LEU A 162 10.09 6.48 7.07
CA LEU A 162 9.19 5.60 6.32
C LEU A 162 8.00 6.38 5.76
N GLU A 163 7.55 7.42 6.45
CA GLU A 163 6.54 8.35 5.94
C GLU A 163 7.00 9.08 4.69
N GLU A 164 8.17 9.72 4.73
CA GLU A 164 8.70 10.42 3.55
C GLU A 164 8.92 9.46 2.38
N THR A 165 9.39 8.25 2.66
CA THR A 165 9.59 7.21 1.64
C THR A 165 8.27 6.81 0.99
N CYS A 166 7.22 6.59 1.76
CA CYS A 166 5.91 6.19 1.22
C CYS A 166 5.21 7.31 0.49
N ILE A 167 5.22 8.54 1.03
CA ILE A 167 4.68 9.72 0.33
C ILE A 167 5.41 9.91 -1.01
N GLN A 168 6.74 9.76 -1.01
CA GLN A 168 7.54 9.86 -2.22
C GLN A 168 7.19 8.75 -3.24
N LYS A 169 7.02 7.50 -2.79
CA LYS A 169 6.59 6.38 -3.64
C LYS A 169 5.19 6.62 -4.23
N LEU A 170 4.23 7.03 -3.41
CA LEU A 170 2.87 7.36 -3.85
C LEU A 170 2.85 8.50 -4.86
N CYS A 171 3.59 9.58 -4.60
CA CYS A 171 3.58 10.75 -5.48
C CYS A 171 4.36 10.52 -6.78
N ASN A 172 5.41 9.69 -6.78
CA ASN A 172 6.22 9.42 -7.98
C ASN A 172 5.74 8.22 -8.79
N LEU A 173 4.73 7.51 -8.30
CA LEU A 173 4.17 6.33 -8.94
C LEU A 173 3.85 6.55 -10.44
N PRO A 174 3.13 7.61 -10.86
CA PRO A 174 2.86 7.83 -12.28
C PRO A 174 4.13 7.98 -13.11
N ASP A 175 5.11 8.76 -12.64
CA ASP A 175 6.37 9.00 -13.38
C ASP A 175 7.21 7.72 -13.54
N LYS A 176 7.27 6.90 -12.48
CA LYS A 176 7.95 5.60 -12.51
C LYS A 176 7.24 4.61 -13.41
N PHE A 177 5.92 4.58 -13.39
CA PHE A 177 5.13 3.67 -14.22
C PHE A 177 5.18 4.09 -15.70
N LEU A 178 5.20 5.39 -16.00
CA LEU A 178 5.39 5.92 -17.36
C LEU A 178 6.74 5.52 -17.92
N SER A 179 7.82 5.76 -17.18
CA SER A 179 9.18 5.52 -17.67
C SER A 179 9.55 4.04 -17.79
N ILE A 180 9.06 3.18 -16.87
CA ILE A 180 9.55 1.80 -16.73
C ILE A 180 8.56 0.78 -17.30
N ILE A 181 7.26 1.01 -17.11
CA ILE A 181 6.23 0.00 -17.34
C ILE A 181 5.47 0.26 -18.64
N GLU A 182 5.13 1.52 -18.95
CA GLU A 182 4.40 1.87 -20.18
C GLU A 182 4.98 1.23 -21.46
N PRO A 183 6.31 1.20 -21.69
CA PRO A 183 6.88 0.61 -22.91
C PRO A 183 6.64 -0.90 -23.04
N LYS A 184 6.30 -1.58 -21.94
CA LYS A 184 6.16 -3.04 -21.86
C LYS A 184 4.71 -3.51 -21.71
N ILE A 185 3.78 -2.57 -21.63
CA ILE A 185 2.35 -2.89 -21.57
C ILE A 185 1.88 -3.27 -22.96
N SER A 186 1.17 -4.40 -23.05
CA SER A 186 0.61 -4.85 -24.32
C SER A 186 -0.39 -3.82 -24.86
N PHE A 187 -0.53 -3.75 -26.18
CA PHE A 187 -1.45 -2.80 -26.83
C PHE A 187 -2.89 -2.91 -26.29
N LYS A 188 -3.34 -4.13 -25.98
CA LYS A 188 -4.65 -4.42 -25.38
C LYS A 188 -4.84 -3.75 -24.02
N ASN A 189 -3.78 -3.61 -23.24
CA ASN A 189 -3.81 -3.07 -21.88
C ASN A 189 -3.51 -1.58 -21.81
N LYS A 190 -3.10 -0.94 -22.91
CA LYS A 190 -2.72 0.48 -22.93
C LYS A 190 -3.86 1.42 -22.50
N LYS A 191 -5.10 1.10 -22.85
CA LYS A 191 -6.27 1.88 -22.40
C LYS A 191 -6.48 1.77 -20.89
N VAL A 192 -6.33 0.57 -20.34
CA VAL A 192 -6.44 0.32 -18.90
C VAL A 192 -5.29 1.00 -18.16
N TYR A 193 -4.07 0.93 -18.69
CA TYR A 193 -2.95 1.69 -18.15
C TYR A 193 -3.26 3.18 -18.07
N SER A 194 -3.74 3.73 -19.17
CA SER A 194 -4.04 5.16 -19.28
C SER A 194 -5.05 5.62 -18.23
N SER A 195 -6.06 4.80 -17.92
CA SER A 195 -7.10 5.17 -16.94
C SER A 195 -6.64 5.17 -15.48
N TYR A 196 -5.51 4.54 -15.14
CA TYR A 196 -5.04 4.43 -13.75
C TYR A 196 -3.70 5.13 -13.49
N PHE A 197 -2.82 5.17 -14.48
CA PHE A 197 -1.42 5.56 -14.27
C PHE A 197 -1.00 6.82 -15.01
N LEU A 198 -1.81 7.33 -15.97
CA LEU A 198 -1.57 8.67 -16.46
C LEU A 198 -1.71 9.66 -15.29
N PRO A 199 -0.82 10.66 -15.16
CA PRO A 199 -0.75 11.47 -13.96
C PRO A 199 -2.09 12.09 -13.57
N ASN A 200 -2.80 12.72 -14.51
CA ASN A 200 -4.09 13.33 -14.23
C ASN A 200 -5.13 12.33 -13.70
N ASN A 201 -5.17 11.11 -14.23
CA ASN A 201 -6.11 10.08 -13.79
C ASN A 201 -5.69 9.48 -12.44
N TYR A 202 -4.40 9.26 -12.24
CA TYR A 202 -3.86 8.78 -10.98
C TYR A 202 -4.13 9.77 -9.84
N TYR A 203 -3.78 11.04 -10.02
CA TYR A 203 -3.97 12.06 -8.99
C TYR A 203 -5.45 12.36 -8.73
N LEU A 204 -6.33 12.14 -9.71
CA LEU A 204 -7.78 12.17 -9.50
C LEU A 204 -8.23 11.09 -8.50
N ILE A 205 -7.74 9.86 -8.64
CA ILE A 205 -8.02 8.75 -7.73
C ILE A 205 -7.40 9.02 -6.35
N LEU A 206 -6.12 9.41 -6.31
CA LEU A 206 -5.40 9.71 -5.07
C LEU A 206 -6.08 10.84 -4.28
N THR A 207 -6.57 11.88 -4.96
CA THR A 207 -7.31 12.97 -4.32
C THR A 207 -8.63 12.49 -3.72
N THR A 208 -9.30 11.55 -4.39
CA THR A 208 -10.53 10.93 -3.88
C THR A 208 -10.24 10.12 -2.62
N ASP A 209 -9.16 9.34 -2.60
CA ASP A 209 -8.70 8.61 -1.42
C ASP A 209 -8.33 9.52 -0.27
N LEU A 210 -7.57 10.58 -0.57
CA LEU A 210 -7.18 11.60 0.40
C LEU A 210 -8.42 12.24 1.06
N TYR A 211 -9.44 12.57 0.28
CA TYR A 211 -10.70 13.11 0.80
C TYR A 211 -11.44 12.10 1.70
N MET A 212 -11.48 10.82 1.33
CA MET A 212 -12.08 9.77 2.17
C MET A 212 -11.30 9.57 3.49
N CYS A 213 -9.97 9.68 3.46
CA CYS A 213 -9.14 9.63 4.66
C CYS A 213 -9.43 10.83 5.58
N LEU A 214 -9.57 12.05 5.02
CA LEU A 214 -9.92 13.24 5.80
C LEU A 214 -11.28 13.08 6.49
N LYS A 215 -12.28 12.53 5.80
CA LYS A 215 -13.58 12.17 6.41
C LYS A 215 -13.43 11.18 7.55
N THR A 216 -12.68 10.11 7.33
CA THR A 216 -12.45 9.06 8.33
C THR A 216 -11.73 9.63 9.57
N LEU A 217 -10.71 10.47 9.39
CA LEU A 217 -10.01 11.15 10.48
C LEU A 217 -10.95 12.06 11.27
N ASN A 218 -11.75 12.86 10.57
CA ASN A 218 -12.69 13.78 11.20
C ASN A 218 -13.79 13.05 11.99
N GLU A 219 -14.21 11.86 11.55
CA GLU A 219 -15.26 11.06 12.23
C GLU A 219 -14.73 10.24 13.41
N LYS A 220 -13.56 9.61 13.26
CA LYS A 220 -13.06 8.58 14.20
C LYS A 220 -11.92 9.04 15.11
N LEU A 221 -11.21 10.10 14.71
CA LEU A 221 -9.88 10.41 15.24
C LEU A 221 -9.71 11.93 15.43
N LEU A 222 -10.70 12.56 16.07
CA LEU A 222 -10.86 14.02 16.22
C LEU A 222 -9.65 14.79 16.80
N ASN A 223 -8.58 14.12 17.24
CA ASN A 223 -7.34 14.73 17.72
C ASN A 223 -6.06 14.05 17.22
N ASN A 224 -6.14 13.25 16.14
CA ASN A 224 -4.94 12.63 15.55
C ASN A 224 -4.16 13.64 14.70
N LEU A 225 -3.38 14.49 15.39
CA LEU A 225 -2.55 15.52 14.76
C LEU A 225 -1.53 14.93 13.79
N GLU A 226 -0.96 13.77 14.12
CA GLU A 226 0.00 13.05 13.27
C GLU A 226 -0.67 12.64 11.95
N GLY A 227 -1.90 12.12 12.00
CA GLY A 227 -2.69 11.80 10.82
C GLY A 227 -3.02 13.03 9.97
N ILE A 228 -3.41 14.14 10.61
CA ILE A 228 -3.66 15.41 9.90
C ILE A 228 -2.37 15.90 9.23
N GLN A 229 -1.24 15.92 9.94
CA GLN A 229 0.05 16.36 9.41
C GLN A 229 0.51 15.48 8.24
N PHE A 230 0.33 14.17 8.34
CA PHE A 230 0.64 13.23 7.28
C PHE A 230 -0.18 13.51 6.01
N LEU A 231 -1.51 13.62 6.12
CA LEU A 231 -2.36 13.94 4.97
C LEU A 231 -2.08 15.34 4.40
N SER A 232 -1.72 16.31 5.25
CA SER A 232 -1.31 17.66 4.83
C SER A 232 -0.01 17.62 4.03
N THR A 233 0.91 16.73 4.41
CA THR A 233 2.17 16.49 3.69
C THR A 233 1.92 15.84 2.34
N VAL A 234 1.01 14.85 2.26
CA VAL A 234 0.58 14.22 1.01
C VAL A 234 -0.03 15.27 0.06
N TYR A 235 -0.96 16.08 0.57
CA TYR A 235 -1.56 17.18 -0.20
C TYR A 235 -0.49 18.15 -0.72
N GLY A 236 0.39 18.61 0.17
CA GLY A 236 1.43 19.56 -0.20
C GLY A 236 2.36 19.00 -1.27
N LYS A 237 2.74 17.71 -1.16
CA LYS A 237 3.59 17.06 -2.15
C LYS A 237 2.92 16.92 -3.52
N ILE A 238 1.64 16.55 -3.57
CA ILE A 238 0.88 16.48 -4.83
C ILE A 238 0.79 17.88 -5.47
N SER A 239 0.53 18.92 -4.67
CA SER A 239 0.53 20.31 -5.14
C SER A 239 1.90 20.72 -5.70
N PHE A 240 2.97 20.40 -4.99
CA PHE A 240 4.34 20.69 -5.39
C PHE A 240 4.73 19.99 -6.70
N ASN A 241 4.19 18.80 -6.96
CA ASN A 241 4.37 18.08 -8.22
C ASN A 241 3.55 18.67 -9.39
N GLY A 242 2.83 19.78 -9.19
CA GLY A 242 2.10 20.49 -10.25
C GLY A 242 0.63 20.12 -10.39
N TYR A 243 0.07 19.31 -9.48
CA TYR A 243 -1.31 18.81 -9.56
C TYR A 243 -2.27 19.52 -8.60
N SER A 244 -1.92 20.74 -8.19
CA SER A 244 -2.71 21.54 -7.25
C SER A 244 -4.09 21.94 -7.77
N GLU A 245 -4.30 21.97 -9.09
CA GLU A 245 -5.63 22.21 -9.69
C GLU A 245 -6.59 21.03 -9.47
N ILE A 246 -6.11 19.80 -9.61
CA ILE A 246 -6.91 18.57 -9.36
C ILE A 246 -7.33 18.52 -7.90
N LEU A 247 -6.39 18.81 -6.99
CA LEU A 247 -6.66 18.91 -5.55
C LEU A 247 -7.71 19.98 -5.24
N PHE A 248 -7.63 21.14 -5.88
CA PHE A 248 -8.62 22.18 -5.69
C PHE A 248 -10.03 21.71 -6.11
N ASP A 249 -10.14 21.17 -7.32
CA ASP A 249 -11.44 20.82 -7.90
C ASP A 249 -12.11 19.64 -7.19
N LYS A 250 -11.36 18.72 -6.57
CA LYS A 250 -11.89 17.49 -5.95
C LYS A 250 -11.84 17.44 -4.43
N LEU A 251 -10.93 18.15 -3.80
CA LEU A 251 -10.77 18.14 -2.34
C LEU A 251 -11.17 19.48 -1.73
N ILE A 252 -10.61 20.59 -2.21
CA ILE A 252 -10.83 21.91 -1.58
C ILE A 252 -12.29 22.34 -1.69
N LYS A 253 -12.91 22.24 -2.87
CA LYS A 253 -14.34 22.58 -3.05
C LYS A 253 -15.23 21.82 -2.07
N ASN A 254 -14.96 20.53 -1.88
CA ASN A 254 -15.71 19.71 -0.95
C ASN A 254 -15.45 20.09 0.52
N LEU A 255 -14.21 20.43 0.88
CA LEU A 255 -13.90 20.95 2.22
C LEU A 255 -14.60 22.29 2.49
N LEU A 256 -14.68 23.20 1.51
CA LEU A 256 -15.37 24.48 1.65
C LEU A 256 -16.87 24.28 1.94
N ILE A 257 -17.52 23.35 1.22
CA ILE A 257 -18.92 22.99 1.46
C ILE A 257 -19.11 22.45 2.89
N LEU A 258 -18.22 21.55 3.32
CA LEU A 258 -18.26 20.98 4.68
C LEU A 258 -18.03 22.05 5.75
N CYS A 259 -17.11 22.99 5.51
CA CYS A 259 -16.80 24.08 6.42
C CYS A 259 -17.94 25.10 6.56
N TYR A 260 -18.79 25.28 5.54
CA TYR A 260 -19.80 26.34 5.54
C TYR A 260 -20.71 26.31 6.79
N ASN A 261 -21.14 25.11 7.21
CA ASN A 261 -22.07 24.92 8.33
C ASN A 261 -21.54 24.02 9.46
N ASN A 262 -20.24 23.68 9.47
CA ASN A 262 -19.70 22.77 10.47
C ASN A 262 -18.39 23.28 11.06
N GLU A 263 -18.45 23.76 12.31
CA GLU A 263 -17.29 24.28 13.05
C GLU A 263 -16.19 23.24 13.26
N ILE A 264 -16.53 21.96 13.36
CA ILE A 264 -15.55 20.87 13.46
C ILE A 264 -14.75 20.81 12.15
N TRP A 265 -15.44 20.83 11.00
CA TRP A 265 -14.77 20.86 9.70
C TRP A 265 -13.96 22.13 9.47
N LYS A 266 -14.39 23.29 9.99
CA LYS A 266 -13.59 24.53 9.97
C LYS A 266 -12.29 24.37 10.75
N ALA A 267 -12.38 23.92 12.00
CA ALA A 267 -11.21 23.70 12.86
C ALA A 267 -10.27 22.64 12.29
N PHE A 268 -10.82 21.55 11.77
CA PHE A 268 -10.06 20.47 11.13
C PHE A 268 -9.34 20.95 9.86
N SER A 269 -10.06 21.63 8.97
CA SER A 269 -9.49 22.16 7.72
C SER A 269 -8.42 23.22 8.00
N ARG A 270 -8.62 24.06 9.02
CA ARG A 270 -7.59 25.01 9.48
C ARG A 270 -6.31 24.28 9.88
N LYS A 271 -6.40 23.28 10.76
CA LYS A 271 -5.24 22.47 11.19
C LYS A 271 -4.56 21.78 10.00
N PHE A 272 -5.33 21.26 9.05
CA PHE A 272 -4.81 20.64 7.84
C PHE A 272 -3.92 21.60 7.03
N PHE A 273 -4.33 22.85 6.82
CA PHE A 273 -3.46 23.82 6.14
C PHE A 273 -2.31 24.31 7.02
N GLU A 274 -2.50 24.43 8.34
CA GLU A 274 -1.44 24.82 9.29
C GLU A 274 -0.30 23.79 9.36
N PHE A 275 -0.61 22.49 9.25
CA PHE A 275 0.41 21.43 9.27
C PHE A 275 1.11 21.19 7.93
N MET A 276 0.75 21.92 6.89
CA MET A 276 1.42 21.78 5.60
C MET A 276 2.88 22.23 5.68
N PRO A 277 3.85 21.41 5.24
CA PRO A 277 5.25 21.82 5.21
C PRO A 277 5.45 23.08 4.36
N TYR A 278 6.20 24.06 4.88
CA TYR A 278 6.44 25.35 4.21
C TYR A 278 6.91 25.22 2.76
N LYS A 279 7.76 24.23 2.46
CA LYS A 279 8.25 23.94 1.10
C LYS A 279 7.15 23.67 0.06
N TYR A 280 5.94 23.33 0.49
CA TYR A 280 4.80 23.01 -0.37
C TYR A 280 3.71 24.09 -0.37
N LEU A 281 3.84 25.09 0.51
CA LEU A 281 2.80 26.08 0.77
C LEU A 281 2.55 26.97 -0.46
N GLU A 282 3.61 27.45 -1.11
CA GLU A 282 3.49 28.29 -2.32
C GLU A 282 2.75 27.56 -3.45
N ALA A 283 3.17 26.35 -3.81
CA ALA A 283 2.53 25.56 -4.87
C ALA A 283 1.06 25.25 -4.58
N SER A 284 0.72 25.10 -3.29
CA SER A 284 -0.64 24.85 -2.82
C SER A 284 -1.52 26.09 -2.85
N LEU A 285 -0.95 27.27 -2.53
CA LEU A 285 -1.67 28.55 -2.53
C LEU A 285 -1.84 29.14 -3.93
N LEU A 286 -0.86 28.94 -4.82
CA LEU A 286 -0.90 29.49 -6.18
C LEU A 286 -2.15 29.02 -6.96
N SER A 287 -2.59 27.78 -6.80
CA SER A 287 -3.81 27.29 -7.45
C SER A 287 -5.07 27.94 -6.87
N LEU A 288 -5.12 28.11 -5.54
CA LEU A 288 -6.20 28.78 -4.84
C LEU A 288 -6.34 30.23 -5.32
N ILE A 289 -5.23 30.96 -5.34
CA ILE A 289 -5.20 32.35 -5.80
C ILE A 289 -5.65 32.44 -7.26
N ARG A 290 -5.11 31.60 -8.15
CA ARG A 290 -5.49 31.59 -9.58
C ARG A 290 -6.98 31.34 -9.79
N LYS A 291 -7.59 30.46 -9.01
CA LYS A 291 -9.02 30.12 -9.12
C LYS A 291 -9.92 31.18 -8.49
N LEU A 292 -9.46 31.90 -7.47
CA LEU A 292 -10.20 33.03 -6.86
C LEU A 292 -10.07 34.34 -7.66
N SER A 293 -9.01 34.47 -8.46
CA SER A 293 -8.79 35.62 -9.35
C SER A 293 -9.50 35.53 -10.71
N ARG A 294 -10.26 34.46 -10.95
CA ARG A 294 -11.07 34.24 -12.15
C ARG A 294 -12.54 34.28 -11.80
#